data_AF-A0A4Q6I9F5-F1
#
_entry.id   AF-A0A4Q6I9F5-F1
#
_cell.length_a   1.000
_cell.length_b   1.000
_cell.length_c   1.000
_cell.angle_alpha   90.00
_cell.angle_beta   90.00
_cell.angle_gamma   90.00
#
_symmetry.space_group_name_H-M   'P 1'
#
loop_
_entity.id
_entity.type
_entity.pdbx_description
1 polymer ?
#
loop_
_entity_poly.entity_id
_entity_poly.type
_entity_poly.pdbx_seq_one_letter_code
_entity_poly.pdbx_strand_id
1 'polypeptide(L)' 'SLLDNFEWARGYGQRFGIVRVDYATQARTPKDSYHWYQRLIAAHRTRGGA' A
#
# COMPACT_ATOMS: atom_id res chain seq x y z
N SER A 1 2.38 -2.24 5.55
CA SER A 1 3.40 -2.63 4.55
C SER A 1 3.14 -1.87 3.24
N LEU A 2 4.09 -1.82 2.30
CA LEU A 2 3.85 -1.27 0.95
C LEU A 2 3.05 -2.26 0.09
N LEU A 3 3.51 -3.50 0.00
CA LEU A 3 2.88 -4.57 -0.78
C LEU A 3 2.23 -5.60 0.14
N ASP A 4 1.17 -6.26 -0.34
CA ASP A 4 0.67 -7.49 0.28
C ASP A 4 1.75 -8.57 0.16
N ASN A 5 2.27 -9.03 1.30
CA ASN A 5 3.37 -9.99 1.37
C ASN A 5 2.98 -11.20 2.24
N PHE A 6 3.96 -12.07 2.51
CA PHE A 6 3.81 -13.20 3.42
C PHE A 6 3.84 -12.73 4.87
N GLU A 7 2.78 -12.98 5.62
CA GLU A 7 2.62 -12.53 7.00
C GLU A 7 2.84 -13.68 7.99
N TRP A 8 4.05 -14.26 7.96
CA TRP A 8 4.55 -15.23 8.94
C TRP A 8 3.58 -16.39 9.19
N ALA A 9 3.18 -16.61 10.45
CA ALA A 9 2.27 -17.67 10.84
C ALA A 9 0.89 -17.61 10.13
N ARG A 10 0.53 -16.47 9.52
CA ARG A 10 -0.75 -16.26 8.83
C ARG A 10 -0.66 -16.49 7.32
N GLY A 11 0.54 -16.79 6.79
CA GLY A 11 0.75 -16.97 5.36
C GLY A 11 0.29 -15.76 4.55
N TYR A 12 -0.37 -16.02 3.42
CA TYR A 12 -0.93 -14.97 2.54
C TYR A 12 -2.40 -14.63 2.83
N GLY A 13 -2.95 -15.15 3.92
CA GLY A 13 -4.35 -14.92 4.30
C GLY A 13 -4.60 -13.47 4.74
N GLN A 14 -3.56 -12.80 5.26
CA GLN A 14 -3.63 -11.41 5.70
C GLN A 14 -2.91 -10.48 4.73
N ARG A 15 -3.48 -9.29 4.50
CA ARG A 15 -3.10 -8.38 3.41
C ARG A 15 -2.95 -6.94 3.91
N PHE A 16 -1.79 -6.64 4.50
CA PHE A 16 -1.47 -5.34 5.11
C PHE A 16 -0.80 -4.33 4.17
N GLY A 17 -0.60 -4.67 2.90
CA GLY A 17 -0.07 -3.76 1.90
C GLY A 17 -1.09 -2.70 1.50
N ILE A 18 -0.63 -1.49 1.20
CA ILE A 18 -1.47 -0.49 0.51
C ILE A 18 -1.57 -0.77 -1.00
N VAL A 19 -0.73 -1.67 -1.52
CA VAL A 19 -0.81 -2.20 -2.89
C VAL A 19 -1.10 -3.70 -2.82
N ARG A 20 -2.16 -4.13 -3.52
CA ARG A 20 -2.50 -5.54 -3.70
C ARG A 20 -1.53 -6.17 -4.70
N VAL A 21 -1.04 -7.37 -4.38
CA VAL A 21 -0.28 -8.22 -5.31
C VAL A 21 -1.11 -9.46 -5.64
N ASP A 22 -1.41 -9.69 -6.91
CA ASP A 22 -1.84 -10.99 -7.38
C ASP A 22 -0.62 -11.92 -7.40
N TYR A 23 -0.64 -12.98 -6.58
CA TYR A 23 0.51 -13.87 -6.46
C TYR A 23 0.71 -14.77 -7.67
N ALA A 24 -0.35 -15.05 -8.44
CA ALA A 24 -0.25 -15.89 -9.63
C ALA A 24 0.39 -15.12 -10.80
N THR A 25 0.03 -13.84 -10.97
CA THR A 25 0.45 -13.02 -12.11
C THR A 25 1.50 -11.98 -11.78
N GLN A 26 1.77 -11.75 -10.49
CA GLN A 26 2.58 -10.65 -9.96
C GLN A 26 2.01 -9.24 -10.25
N ALA A 27 0.78 -9.15 -10.78
CA ALA A 27 0.13 -7.88 -11.04
C ALA A 27 -0.05 -7.07 -9.75
N ARG A 28 0.23 -5.78 -9.81
CA ARG A 28 0.16 -4.85 -8.67
C ARG A 28 -0.97 -3.86 -8.88
N THR A 29 -1.91 -3.84 -7.94
CA THR A 29 -3.06 -2.93 -7.98
C THR A 29 -3.06 -2.04 -6.75
N PRO A 30 -2.87 -0.71 -6.88
CA PRO A 30 -3.03 0.22 -5.77
C PRO A 30 -4.42 0.10 -5.13
N LYS A 31 -4.49 0.09 -3.79
CA LYS A 31 -5.76 0.14 -3.05
C LYS A 31 -6.16 1.60 -2.79
N ASP A 32 -7.38 1.83 -2.35
CA ASP A 32 -7.82 3.19 -1.97
C ASP A 32 -6.94 3.82 -0.89
N SER A 33 -6.41 2.99 0.03
CA SER A 33 -5.46 3.43 1.06
C SER A 33 -4.14 3.95 0.49
N TYR A 34 -3.69 3.44 -0.67
CA TYR A 34 -2.54 3.98 -1.39
C TYR A 34 -2.82 5.41 -1.85
N HIS A 35 -3.94 5.63 -2.53
CA HIS A 35 -4.30 6.96 -3.04
C HIS A 35 -4.55 7.95 -1.90
N TRP A 36 -5.16 7.51 -0.81
CA TRP A 36 -5.31 8.33 0.39
C TRP A 36 -3.95 8.76 0.96
N TYR A 37 -3.03 7.82 1.12
CA TYR A 37 -1.71 8.11 1.68
C TYR A 37 -0.87 9.01 0.75
N GLN A 38 -0.96 8.80 -0.57
CA GLN A 38 -0.36 9.68 -1.57
C GLN A 38 -0.85 11.14 -1.41
N ARG A 39 -2.16 11.35 -1.27
CA ARG A 39 -2.74 12.69 -1.05
C ARG A 39 -2.29 13.30 0.27
N LEU A 40 -2.20 12.50 1.33
CA LEU A 40 -1.71 12.96 2.63
C LEU A 40 -0.28 13.49 2.54
N ILE A 41 0.62 12.74 1.89
CA ILE A 41 2.02 13.16 1.68
C ILE A 41 2.08 14.45 0.87
N ALA A 42 1.31 14.53 -0.23
CA ALA A 42 1.26 15.73 -1.05
C ALA A 42 0.81 16.96 -0.24
N ALA A 43 -0.25 16.84 0.55
CA ALA A 43 -0.75 17.91 1.41
C ALA A 43 0.24 18.30 2.52
N HIS A 44 1.03 17.35 3.03
CA HIS A 44 2.07 17.66 4.01
C HIS A 44 3.23 18.43 3.39
N ARG A 45 3.65 18.07 2.17
CA ARG A 45 4.71 18.78 1.43
C ARG A 45 4.33 20.23 1.13
N THR A 46 3.06 20.49 0.80
CA THR A 46 2.59 21.87 0.57
C THR A 46 2.56 22.72 1.83
N ARG A 47 2.46 22.10 3.02
CA ARG A 47 2.42 22.81 4.31
C ARG A 47 3.81 23.14 4.87
N GLY A 48 4.83 22.36 4.53
CA GLY A 48 6.21 22.57 5.00
C GLY A 48 7.06 23.48 4.10
N GLY A 49 6.51 23.98 3.00
CA GLY A 49 7.17 24.90 2.07
C GLY A 49 6.71 26.36 2.16
N ALA A 50 6.00 26.71 3.24
CA ALA A 50 5.58 28.07 3.58
C ALA A 50 6.48 28.63 4.68
#